data_AF-A0A371MD77-F1
#
_entry.id   AF-A0A371MD77-F1
#
_cell.length_a   1.000
_cell.length_b   1.000
_cell.length_c   1.000
_cell.angle_alpha   90.00
_cell.angle_beta   90.00
_cell.angle_gamma   90.00
#
_symmetry.space_group_name_H-M   'P 1'
#
loop_
_entity.id
_entity.type
_entity.pdbx_description
1 polymer ?
#
loop_
_entity_poly.entity_id
_entity_poly.type
_entity_poly.pdbx_seq_one_letter_code
_entity_poly.pdbx_strand_id
1 'polypeptide(L)'
;MADAPRRPTSSPTEPARRTADRAVVPVVGKALEAAIAVLFIGLLTTVLLGGVVPDHRAAVGHELADRTLATATDRVETTAVVPESAVVGSRRADVDLPRTIRGSSYRVAYVPNATFGGDSNATAPALVLDHPNDAFDRQVPVTLPESVTVSGTWDSGNDCVVRVVVGDDGATLELTNEPVSGGTDE
;
A
#
# COMPACT_ATOMS: atom_id res chain seq x y z
N MET A 1 -23.58 6.35 -102.53
CA MET A 1 -22.19 6.82 -102.37
C MET A 1 -22.24 7.93 -101.32
N ALA A 2 -22.46 7.55 -100.07
CA ALA A 2 -21.46 7.22 -99.02
C ALA A 2 -21.33 8.45 -98.11
N ASP A 3 -21.91 8.43 -96.90
CA ASP A 3 -21.27 7.97 -95.65
C ASP A 3 -20.63 9.20 -94.95
N ALA A 4 -20.81 9.59 -93.69
CA ALA A 4 -21.47 9.08 -92.50
C ALA A 4 -21.74 10.29 -91.55
N PRO A 5 -22.59 10.18 -90.51
CA PRO A 5 -22.85 11.25 -89.57
C PRO A 5 -21.94 11.25 -88.32
N ARG A 6 -21.68 12.47 -87.83
CA ARG A 6 -21.38 12.94 -86.45
C ARG A 6 -20.67 11.98 -85.47
N ARG A 7 -19.54 12.44 -84.94
CA ARG A 7 -19.26 12.43 -83.47
C ARG A 7 -18.40 13.64 -83.07
N PRO A 8 -18.88 14.55 -82.20
CA PRO A 8 -17.96 15.28 -81.34
C PRO A 8 -17.43 14.28 -80.30
N THR A 9 -16.13 14.01 -80.31
CA THR A 9 -15.48 13.33 -79.19
C THR A 9 -15.44 14.31 -78.03
N SER A 10 -16.51 14.33 -77.24
CA SER A 10 -16.47 14.91 -75.90
C SER A 10 -15.47 14.11 -75.09
N SER A 11 -14.29 14.69 -74.85
CA SER A 11 -13.36 14.20 -73.85
C SER A 11 -14.12 14.02 -72.54
N PRO A 12 -14.06 12.86 -71.87
CA PRO A 12 -14.66 12.71 -70.57
C PRO A 12 -13.87 13.58 -69.59
N THR A 13 -14.46 14.72 -69.25
CA THR A 13 -14.56 15.28 -67.90
C THR A 13 -13.71 14.51 -66.87
N GLU A 14 -12.46 14.93 -66.68
CA GLU A 14 -11.63 14.63 -65.48
C GLU A 14 -11.66 15.76 -64.42
N PRO A 15 -12.81 16.21 -63.87
CA PRO A 15 -12.83 17.03 -62.65
C PRO A 15 -13.02 16.19 -61.38
N ALA A 16 -13.36 14.90 -61.49
CA ALA A 16 -13.75 14.09 -60.33
C ALA A 16 -12.57 13.74 -59.41
N ARG A 17 -11.41 13.33 -59.95
CA ARG A 17 -10.23 12.98 -59.14
C ARG A 17 -9.65 14.19 -58.40
N ARG A 18 -9.58 15.35 -59.05
CA ARG A 18 -9.00 16.57 -58.46
C ARG A 18 -9.88 17.16 -57.33
N THR A 19 -11.19 16.93 -57.41
CA THR A 19 -12.15 17.34 -56.36
C THR A 19 -12.12 16.36 -55.18
N ALA A 20 -12.00 15.06 -55.45
CA ALA A 20 -11.84 14.04 -54.41
C ALA A 20 -10.55 14.24 -53.61
N ASP A 21 -9.40 14.44 -54.26
CA ASP A 21 -8.11 14.72 -53.59
C ASP A 21 -8.15 16.00 -52.73
N ARG A 22 -8.90 17.02 -53.15
CA ARG A 22 -9.12 18.24 -52.35
C ARG A 22 -10.12 18.07 -51.22
N ALA A 23 -11.02 17.07 -51.29
CA ALA A 23 -11.96 16.75 -50.22
C ALA A 23 -11.32 15.89 -49.11
N VAL A 24 -10.24 15.16 -49.39
CA VAL A 24 -9.51 14.37 -48.38
C VAL A 24 -8.69 15.24 -47.44
N VAL A 25 -8.09 16.34 -47.93
CA VAL A 25 -7.25 17.24 -47.13
C VAL A 25 -8.00 17.85 -45.91
N PRO A 26 -9.24 18.37 -46.06
CA PRO A 26 -10.05 18.81 -44.91
C PRO A 26 -10.37 17.70 -43.91
N VAL A 27 -10.65 16.49 -44.40
CA VAL A 27 -11.03 15.35 -43.55
C VAL A 27 -9.83 14.84 -42.74
N VAL A 28 -8.66 14.72 -43.38
CA VAL A 28 -7.42 14.32 -42.71
C VAL A 28 -7.02 15.36 -41.65
N GLY A 29 -7.15 16.66 -41.96
CA GLY A 29 -6.88 17.73 -41.00
C GLY A 29 -7.75 17.63 -39.75
N LYS A 30 -9.06 17.39 -39.92
CA LYS A 30 -9.99 17.26 -38.79
C LYS A 30 -9.81 15.95 -38.02
N ALA A 31 -9.47 14.85 -38.69
CA ALA A 31 -9.15 13.60 -38.01
C ALA A 31 -7.89 13.74 -37.14
N LEU A 32 -6.87 14.44 -37.64
CA LEU A 32 -5.64 14.72 -36.89
C LEU A 32 -5.92 15.62 -35.69
N GLU A 33 -6.71 16.67 -35.87
CA GLU A 33 -7.14 17.57 -34.78
C GLU A 33 -7.87 16.79 -33.68
N ALA A 34 -8.83 15.94 -34.06
CA ALA A 34 -9.55 15.09 -33.12
C ALA A 34 -8.62 14.08 -32.41
N ALA A 35 -7.68 13.46 -33.14
CA ALA A 35 -6.71 12.54 -32.55
C ALA A 35 -5.78 13.23 -31.54
N ILE A 36 -5.31 14.44 -31.86
CA ILE A 36 -4.50 15.25 -30.95
C ILE A 36 -5.32 15.66 -29.72
N ALA A 37 -6.56 16.07 -29.90
CA ALA A 37 -7.45 16.43 -28.78
C ALA A 37 -7.68 15.24 -27.85
N VAL A 38 -7.96 14.05 -28.40
CA VAL A 38 -8.13 12.81 -27.62
C VAL A 38 -6.83 12.44 -26.91
N LEU A 39 -5.69 12.51 -27.60
CA LEU A 39 -4.37 12.26 -27.00
C LEU A 39 -4.09 13.23 -25.85
N PHE A 40 -4.36 14.53 -26.05
CA PHE A 40 -4.19 15.57 -25.04
C PHE A 40 -5.08 15.32 -23.84
N ILE A 41 -6.38 15.02 -24.04
CA ILE A 41 -7.31 14.71 -22.96
C ILE A 41 -6.85 13.44 -22.23
N GLY A 42 -6.41 12.40 -22.93
CA GLY A 42 -5.91 11.16 -22.32
C GLY A 42 -4.66 11.40 -21.49
N LEU A 43 -3.70 12.18 -21.99
CA LEU A 43 -2.48 12.54 -21.26
C LEU A 43 -2.81 13.44 -20.05
N LEU A 44 -3.67 14.44 -20.21
CA LEU A 44 -4.12 15.31 -19.13
C LEU A 44 -4.86 14.51 -18.06
N THR A 45 -5.76 13.61 -18.45
CA THR A 45 -6.47 12.68 -17.56
C THR A 45 -5.47 11.79 -16.81
N THR A 46 -4.45 11.27 -17.51
CA THR A 46 -3.40 10.45 -16.89
C THR A 46 -2.57 11.24 -15.88
N VAL A 47 -2.22 12.49 -16.17
CA VAL A 47 -1.49 13.35 -15.23
C VAL A 47 -2.37 13.73 -14.03
N LEU A 48 -3.64 14.08 -14.27
CA LEU A 48 -4.59 14.48 -13.22
C LEU A 48 -4.96 13.31 -12.29
N LEU A 49 -5.16 12.10 -12.83
CA LEU A 49 -5.49 10.90 -12.03
C LEU A 49 -4.25 10.14 -11.53
N GLY A 50 -3.12 10.22 -12.23
CA GLY A 50 -1.89 9.47 -11.90
C GLY A 50 -0.85 10.26 -11.10
N GLY A 51 -0.81 11.58 -11.23
CA GLY A 51 0.25 12.43 -10.68
C GLY A 51 0.08 12.83 -9.22
N VAL A 52 -1.14 12.81 -8.67
CA VAL A 52 -1.44 13.24 -7.27
C VAL A 52 -1.48 12.06 -6.29
N VAL A 53 -1.43 10.84 -6.82
CA VAL A 53 -1.64 9.61 -6.07
C VAL A 53 -0.39 9.10 -5.34
N PRO A 54 0.84 9.20 -5.86
CA PRO A 54 2.02 8.64 -5.20
C PRO A 54 2.29 9.23 -3.81
N ASP A 55 2.26 10.56 -3.71
CA ASP A 55 2.61 11.30 -2.50
C ASP A 55 1.52 11.20 -1.43
N HIS A 56 0.25 11.29 -1.83
CA HIS A 56 -0.86 11.05 -0.89
C HIS A 56 -0.88 9.62 -0.36
N ARG A 57 -0.59 8.61 -1.20
CA ARG A 57 -0.47 7.24 -0.71
C ARG A 57 0.73 7.08 0.23
N ALA A 58 1.79 7.87 0.10
CA ALA A 58 2.97 7.79 0.96
C ALA A 58 2.68 8.36 2.34
N ALA A 59 2.04 9.53 2.38
CA ALA A 59 1.55 10.11 3.62
C ALA A 59 0.61 9.16 4.37
N VAL A 60 -0.34 8.52 3.67
CA VAL A 60 -1.24 7.53 4.28
C VAL A 60 -0.49 6.29 4.78
N GLY A 61 0.53 5.82 4.05
CA GLY A 61 1.35 4.68 4.47
C GLY A 61 2.14 4.97 5.76
N HIS A 62 2.70 6.16 5.89
CA HIS A 62 3.38 6.59 7.11
C HIS A 62 2.42 6.68 8.30
N GLU A 63 1.30 7.38 8.12
CA GLU A 63 0.28 7.50 9.18
C GLU A 63 -0.27 6.14 9.61
N LEU A 64 -0.46 5.21 8.66
CA LEU A 64 -0.90 3.86 8.95
C LEU A 64 0.14 3.09 9.76
N ALA A 65 1.43 3.18 9.42
CA ALA A 65 2.50 2.56 10.19
C ALA A 65 2.57 3.10 11.63
N ASP A 66 2.46 4.42 11.79
CA ASP A 66 2.47 5.10 13.09
C ASP A 66 1.30 4.64 13.98
N ARG A 67 0.07 4.64 13.45
CA ARG A 67 -1.11 4.14 14.19
C ARG A 67 -1.04 2.65 14.48
N THR A 68 -0.55 1.86 13.55
CA THR A 68 -0.42 0.42 13.73
C THR A 68 0.50 0.11 14.91
N LEU A 69 1.66 0.75 14.96
CA LEU A 69 2.62 0.52 16.03
C LEU A 69 2.15 1.11 17.37
N ALA A 70 1.45 2.24 17.36
CA ALA A 70 0.81 2.78 18.55
C ALA A 70 -0.25 1.82 19.14
N THR A 71 -1.14 1.28 18.30
CA THR A 71 -2.15 0.29 18.72
C THR A 71 -1.49 -0.99 19.23
N ALA A 72 -0.44 -1.47 18.57
CA ALA A 72 0.32 -2.64 19.02
C ALA A 72 0.94 -2.40 20.40
N THR A 73 1.52 -1.22 20.61
CA THR A 73 2.12 -0.81 21.89
C THR A 73 1.09 -0.75 23.00
N ASP A 74 0.00 -0.02 22.80
CA ASP A 74 -1.10 0.08 23.78
C ASP A 74 -1.65 -1.30 24.16
N ARG A 75 -1.76 -2.20 23.18
CA ARG A 75 -2.22 -3.58 23.42
C ARG A 75 -1.23 -4.38 24.25
N VAL A 76 0.07 -4.27 23.98
CA VAL A 76 1.13 -4.93 24.75
C VAL A 76 1.16 -4.38 26.18
N GLU A 77 1.16 -3.06 26.37
CA GLU A 77 1.19 -2.41 27.68
C GLU A 77 -0.05 -2.78 28.52
N THR A 78 -1.25 -2.67 27.93
CA THR A 78 -2.50 -3.06 28.59
C THR A 78 -2.53 -4.53 28.99
N THR A 79 -1.94 -5.39 28.16
CA THR A 79 -1.88 -6.84 28.43
C THR A 79 -0.80 -7.20 29.46
N ALA A 80 0.25 -6.40 29.56
CA ALA A 80 1.33 -6.56 30.54
C ALA A 80 0.90 -6.24 31.97
N VAL A 81 -0.18 -5.48 32.16
CA VAL A 81 -0.74 -5.20 33.48
C VAL A 81 -1.43 -6.46 34.03
N VAL A 82 -0.69 -7.21 34.83
CA VAL A 82 -1.17 -8.39 35.54
C VAL A 82 -1.50 -7.99 37.00
N PRO A 83 -2.75 -8.17 37.47
CA PRO A 83 -3.09 -7.93 38.87
C PRO A 83 -2.26 -8.80 39.82
N GLU A 84 -1.89 -8.30 41.00
CA GLU A 84 -1.15 -9.10 42.01
C GLU A 84 -1.90 -10.36 42.45
N SER A 85 -3.23 -10.37 42.32
CA SER A 85 -4.08 -11.54 42.60
C SER A 85 -4.14 -12.56 41.45
N ALA A 86 -3.38 -12.35 40.37
CA ALA A 86 -3.38 -13.26 39.24
C ALA A 86 -2.82 -14.63 39.64
N VAL A 87 -3.55 -15.67 39.30
CA VAL A 87 -3.12 -17.05 39.50
C VAL A 87 -2.15 -17.43 38.38
N VAL A 88 -1.14 -18.25 38.70
CA VAL A 88 -0.25 -18.88 37.72
C VAL A 88 -1.06 -19.48 36.58
N GLY A 89 -0.72 -19.13 35.35
CA GLY A 89 -1.51 -19.51 34.18
C GLY A 89 -1.14 -18.74 32.91
N SER A 90 -1.88 -19.00 31.83
CA SER A 90 -1.71 -18.27 30.58
C SER A 90 -2.98 -17.54 30.17
N ARG A 91 -2.82 -16.28 29.74
CA ARG A 91 -3.90 -15.46 29.14
C ARG A 91 -3.51 -15.11 27.72
N ARG A 92 -4.50 -15.07 26.84
CA ARG A 92 -4.34 -14.68 25.44
C ARG A 92 -5.10 -13.39 25.17
N ALA A 93 -4.52 -12.52 24.37
CA ALA A 93 -5.21 -11.39 23.75
C ALA A 93 -4.82 -11.30 22.27
N ASP A 94 -5.83 -11.28 21.40
CA ASP A 94 -5.62 -11.00 19.98
C ASP A 94 -5.28 -9.52 19.78
N VAL A 95 -4.47 -9.25 18.75
CA VAL A 95 -4.00 -7.92 18.38
C VAL A 95 -4.39 -7.69 16.92
N ASP A 96 -5.34 -6.76 16.72
CA ASP A 96 -5.84 -6.43 15.39
C ASP A 96 -4.85 -5.50 14.68
N LEU A 97 -3.98 -6.10 13.86
CA LEU A 97 -3.01 -5.39 13.04
C LEU A 97 -3.38 -5.52 11.56
N PRO A 98 -3.24 -4.44 10.76
CA PRO A 98 -3.37 -4.54 9.32
C PRO A 98 -2.43 -5.60 8.75
N ARG A 99 -2.93 -6.42 7.81
CA ARG A 99 -2.07 -7.47 7.21
C ARG A 99 -0.90 -6.91 6.42
N THR A 100 -1.10 -5.74 5.81
CA THR A 100 -0.09 -5.10 4.98
C THR A 100 -0.07 -3.60 5.18
N ILE A 101 1.12 -3.02 5.04
CA ILE A 101 1.32 -1.60 4.81
C ILE A 101 1.90 -1.49 3.41
N ARG A 102 1.30 -0.63 2.57
CA ARG A 102 1.69 -0.51 1.14
C ARG A 102 1.72 -1.83 0.35
N GLY A 103 0.94 -2.83 0.75
CA GLY A 103 0.84 -4.12 0.06
C GLY A 103 1.90 -5.14 0.47
N SER A 104 2.77 -4.83 1.44
CA SER A 104 3.75 -5.76 1.99
C SER A 104 3.41 -6.09 3.45
N SER A 105 3.65 -7.34 3.86
CA SER A 105 3.68 -7.69 5.27
C SER A 105 4.91 -7.09 5.95
N TYR A 106 4.84 -6.97 7.27
CA TYR A 106 5.87 -6.38 8.11
C TYR A 106 6.02 -7.18 9.40
N ARG A 107 7.14 -6.95 10.09
CA ARG A 107 7.46 -7.60 11.36
C ARG A 107 7.34 -6.59 12.48
N VAL A 108 6.80 -7.02 13.62
CA VAL A 108 6.87 -6.26 14.87
C VAL A 108 7.67 -7.06 15.88
N ALA A 109 8.66 -6.43 16.50
CA ALA A 109 9.54 -7.05 17.48
C ALA A 109 9.74 -6.14 18.68
N TYR A 110 9.90 -6.74 19.85
CA TYR A 110 10.33 -6.03 21.04
C TYR A 110 11.85 -5.93 21.08
N VAL A 111 12.35 -4.71 21.27
CA VAL A 111 13.77 -4.39 21.37
C VAL A 111 14.00 -3.71 22.72
N PRO A 112 14.68 -4.37 23.69
CA PRO A 112 14.82 -3.83 25.04
C PRO A 112 15.71 -2.58 25.13
N ASN A 113 16.61 -2.38 24.16
CA ASN A 113 17.55 -1.25 24.12
C ASN A 113 17.53 -0.60 22.74
N ALA A 114 16.37 -0.12 22.30
CA ALA A 114 16.25 0.58 21.02
C ALA A 114 16.81 2.00 21.12
N THR A 115 17.56 2.42 20.11
CA THR A 115 18.21 3.74 20.06
C THR A 115 17.26 4.81 19.56
N PHE A 116 17.19 5.97 20.22
CA PHE A 116 16.33 7.09 19.83
C PHE A 116 17.12 8.37 19.53
N GLY A 117 16.57 9.22 18.66
CA GLY A 117 17.07 10.59 18.45
C GLY A 117 18.45 10.72 17.79
N GLY A 118 18.99 9.64 17.22
CA GLY A 118 20.32 9.63 16.60
C GLY A 118 21.49 9.60 17.59
N ASP A 119 21.22 9.56 18.90
CA ASP A 119 22.23 9.39 19.94
C ASP A 119 22.29 7.92 20.35
N SER A 120 23.44 7.26 20.14
CA SER A 120 23.65 5.86 20.50
C SER A 120 23.53 5.60 22.01
N ASN A 121 23.64 6.63 22.85
CA ASN A 121 23.50 6.50 24.30
C ASN A 121 22.05 6.63 24.77
N ALA A 122 21.15 7.19 23.96
CA ALA A 122 19.74 7.33 24.29
C ALA A 122 19.00 6.05 23.90
N THR A 123 18.93 5.08 24.82
CA THR A 123 18.25 3.80 24.60
C THR A 123 17.06 3.61 25.53
N ALA A 124 16.00 2.99 25.00
CA ALA A 124 14.81 2.62 25.76
C ALA A 124 14.18 1.32 25.18
N PRO A 125 13.44 0.55 25.99
CA PRO A 125 12.64 -0.56 25.47
C PRO A 125 11.58 -0.05 24.50
N ALA A 126 11.46 -0.70 23.36
CA ALA A 126 10.57 -0.29 22.28
C ALA A 126 9.97 -1.47 21.54
N LEU A 127 8.79 -1.27 20.96
CA LEU A 127 8.33 -2.09 19.85
C LEU A 127 8.82 -1.43 18.56
N VAL A 128 9.38 -2.26 17.68
CA VAL A 128 9.91 -1.86 16.38
C VAL A 128 9.11 -2.56 15.29
N LEU A 129 8.55 -1.76 14.39
CA LEU A 129 7.96 -2.20 13.13
C LEU A 129 9.05 -2.15 12.06
N ASP A 130 9.42 -3.32 11.57
CA ASP A 130 10.38 -3.55 10.49
C ASP A 130 9.61 -3.89 9.21
N HIS A 131 9.68 -2.99 8.22
CA HIS A 131 8.96 -3.08 6.97
C HIS A 131 9.96 -3.33 5.82
N PRO A 132 9.61 -4.11 4.77
CA PRO A 132 10.49 -4.31 3.61
C PRO A 132 10.91 -3.02 2.85
N ASN A 133 10.32 -1.89 3.21
CA ASN A 133 10.66 -0.56 2.75
C ASN A 133 10.83 0.30 4.00
N ASP A 134 12.08 0.65 4.27
CA ASP A 134 12.59 1.35 5.45
C ASP A 134 11.91 2.69 5.73
N ALA A 135 11.34 3.33 4.70
CA ALA A 135 10.55 4.54 4.86
C ALA A 135 9.36 4.34 5.84
N PHE A 136 8.86 3.11 5.95
CA PHE A 136 7.75 2.76 6.85
C PHE A 136 8.20 2.14 8.18
N ASP A 137 9.51 2.00 8.41
CA ASP A 137 10.00 1.52 9.70
C ASP A 137 9.62 2.50 10.79
N ARG A 138 9.18 1.97 11.93
CA ARG A 138 8.77 2.77 13.08
C ARG A 138 9.22 2.13 14.37
N GLN A 139 9.45 2.96 15.37
CA GLN A 139 9.73 2.52 16.72
C GLN A 139 8.95 3.37 17.71
N VAL A 140 8.34 2.72 18.69
CA VAL A 140 7.58 3.39 19.76
C VAL A 140 8.10 2.85 21.09
N PRO A 141 8.50 3.72 22.04
CA PRO A 141 8.87 3.30 23.39
C PRO A 141 7.72 2.56 24.08
N VAL A 142 8.06 1.58 24.91
CA VAL A 142 7.08 0.79 25.67
C VAL A 142 7.36 0.94 27.15
N THR A 143 6.31 1.10 27.94
CA THR A 143 6.36 1.15 29.40
C THR A 143 5.83 -0.17 29.96
N LEU A 144 6.74 -1.02 30.45
CA LEU A 144 6.39 -2.30 31.05
C LEU A 144 6.80 -2.35 32.53
N PRO A 145 6.06 -3.08 33.37
CA PRO A 145 6.52 -3.41 34.72
C PRO A 145 7.86 -4.16 34.68
N GLU A 146 8.74 -3.93 35.66
CA GLU A 146 10.07 -4.56 35.71
C GLU A 146 10.03 -6.09 35.82
N SER A 147 8.94 -6.65 36.36
CA SER A 147 8.70 -8.09 36.48
C SER A 147 8.22 -8.74 35.17
N VAL A 148 8.09 -7.96 34.10
CA VAL A 148 7.60 -8.42 32.80
C VAL A 148 8.75 -8.56 31.80
N THR A 149 8.91 -9.76 31.25
CA THR A 149 9.82 -10.00 30.12
C THR A 149 9.01 -10.20 28.84
N VAL A 150 9.47 -9.62 27.72
CA VAL A 150 8.84 -9.81 26.42
C VAL A 150 9.72 -10.67 25.53
N SER A 151 9.13 -11.62 24.82
CA SER A 151 9.81 -12.49 23.86
C SER A 151 8.97 -12.70 22.60
N GLY A 152 9.62 -13.19 21.54
CA GLY A 152 8.96 -13.47 20.26
C GLY A 152 8.87 -12.27 19.34
N THR A 153 8.09 -12.43 18.28
CA THR A 153 7.91 -11.46 17.20
C THR A 153 6.62 -11.76 16.47
N TRP A 154 5.96 -10.71 15.98
CA TRP A 154 4.80 -10.82 15.11
C TRP A 154 5.19 -10.62 13.65
N ASP A 155 4.63 -11.45 12.79
CA ASP A 155 4.55 -11.26 11.35
C ASP A 155 3.10 -10.87 10.98
N SER A 156 2.92 -9.71 10.36
CA SER A 156 1.59 -9.19 10.02
C SER A 156 0.86 -10.03 8.96
N GLY A 157 1.55 -10.95 8.28
CA GLY A 157 0.93 -11.89 7.35
C GLY A 157 0.05 -12.95 8.03
N ASN A 158 0.13 -13.07 9.36
CA ASN A 158 -0.61 -14.03 10.16
C ASN A 158 -1.37 -13.32 11.29
N ASP A 159 -2.28 -14.02 11.97
CA ASP A 159 -3.00 -13.43 13.10
C ASP A 159 -2.03 -13.19 14.27
N CYS A 160 -1.94 -11.96 14.74
CA CYS A 160 -1.01 -11.55 15.79
C CYS A 160 -1.65 -11.68 17.17
N VAL A 161 -0.92 -12.33 18.08
CA VAL A 161 -1.44 -12.68 19.41
C VAL A 161 -0.38 -12.38 20.45
N VAL A 162 -0.78 -11.73 21.54
CA VAL A 162 0.03 -11.65 22.76
C VAL A 162 -0.47 -12.70 23.75
N ARG A 163 0.44 -13.56 24.21
CA ARG A 163 0.21 -14.51 25.29
C ARG A 163 0.96 -14.04 26.53
N VAL A 164 0.25 -13.89 27.63
CA VAL A 164 0.84 -13.65 28.95
C VAL A 164 0.96 -14.99 29.64
N VAL A 165 2.15 -15.35 30.06
CA VAL A 165 2.42 -16.51 30.91
C VAL A 165 2.87 -15.99 32.26
N VAL A 166 2.03 -16.15 33.27
CA VAL A 166 2.35 -15.77 34.66
C VAL A 166 2.98 -16.97 35.34
N GLY A 167 4.23 -16.84 35.76
CA GLY A 167 4.97 -17.82 36.55
C GLY A 167 5.26 -17.31 37.97
N ASP A 168 6.01 -18.10 38.73
CA ASP A 168 6.33 -17.78 40.12
C ASP A 168 7.29 -16.58 40.25
N ASP A 169 8.15 -16.36 39.26
CA ASP A 169 9.19 -15.32 39.24
C ASP A 169 8.80 -14.04 38.47
N GLY A 170 7.59 -13.99 37.90
CA GLY A 170 7.12 -12.86 37.09
C GLY A 170 6.22 -13.27 35.93
N ALA A 171 6.02 -12.35 34.98
CA ALA A 171 5.19 -12.59 33.80
C ALA A 171 6.00 -12.48 32.50
N THR A 172 5.79 -13.43 31.59
CA THR A 172 6.38 -13.41 30.25
C THR A 172 5.30 -13.08 29.23
N LEU A 173 5.52 -12.05 28.43
CA LEU A 173 4.70 -11.76 27.26
C LEU A 173 5.36 -12.38 26.03
N GLU A 174 4.64 -13.29 25.38
CA GLU A 174 5.04 -13.92 24.14
C GLU A 174 4.26 -13.28 22.99
N LEU A 175 4.99 -12.64 22.09
CA LEU A 175 4.50 -12.17 20.80
C LEU A 175 4.52 -13.36 19.84
N THR A 176 3.37 -13.97 19.59
CA THR A 176 3.25 -15.15 18.74
C THR A 176 2.27 -14.92 17.59
N ASN A 177 2.46 -15.66 16.50
CA ASN A 177 1.53 -15.71 15.40
C ASN A 177 0.71 -16.99 15.48
N GLU A 178 -0.56 -16.89 15.14
CA GLU A 178 -1.38 -18.06 14.86
C GLU A 178 -1.64 -18.21 13.37
N PRO A 179 -1.75 -19.46 12.89
CA PRO A 179 -2.20 -19.71 11.54
C PRO A 179 -3.59 -19.10 11.36
N VAL A 180 -3.78 -18.36 10.27
CA VAL A 180 -5.05 -17.70 9.94
C VAL A 180 -6.18 -18.72 10.03
N SER A 181 -7.04 -18.56 11.03
CA SER A 181 -8.18 -19.45 11.25
C SER A 181 -9.28 -19.11 10.22
N GLY A 182 -9.09 -19.49 8.95
CA GLY A 182 -10.09 -19.18 7.93
C GLY A 182 -9.69 -19.30 6.44
N GLY A 183 -8.74 -20.16 6.08
CA GLY A 183 -8.51 -20.53 4.69
C GLY A 183 -9.11 -21.90 4.39
N THR A 184 -10.44 -22.00 4.32
CA THR A 184 -11.05 -23.15 3.64
C THR A 184 -10.92 -22.87 2.15
N ASP A 185 -10.14 -23.70 1.46
CA ASP A 185 -10.14 -23.76 0.00
C ASP A 185 -11.59 -23.91 -0.49
N GLU A 186 -12.06 -22.97 -1.33
CA GLU A 186 -13.17 -23.20 -2.27
C GLU A 186 -12.66 -22.98 -3.69
#